data_AF-A0A7S4BQR9-F1
#
_entry.id   AF-A0A7S4BQR9-F1
#
_cell.length_a   1.000
_cell.length_b   1.000
_cell.length_c   1.000
_cell.angle_alpha   90.00
_cell.angle_beta   90.00
_cell.angle_gamma   90.00
#
_symmetry.space_group_name_H-M   'P 1'
#
loop_
_entity.id
_entity.type
_entity.pdbx_description
1 polymer ?
#
loop_
_entity_poly.entity_id
_entity_poly.type
_entity_poly.pdbx_seq_one_letter_code
_entity_poly.pdbx_strand_id
1 'polypeptide(L)'
;PPSPPSPPPSPPPPPSPPSLTLQLTLLTDRYPEETTVTLEGGTPSVSLTSGPFIRPSTVYTIPLNVPATGDYVLMVLDSASDGLCCDFGQGSYSLTFNGITIASGGKFFSSDTTFFSLPLPQSSVPAPPPPPPPSPPPPSPRLPPPPSLPSLPVPLTSSPSAPVGASPSPSPPSLTP
;
A
#
# COMPACT_ATOMS: atom_id res chain seq x y z
N PRO A 1 -63.50 -20.41 20.80
CA PRO A 1 -62.85 -19.35 19.98
C PRO A 1 -61.72 -20.00 19.18
N PRO A 2 -61.57 -19.74 17.86
CA PRO A 2 -60.41 -20.22 17.12
C PRO A 2 -59.14 -19.52 17.60
N SER A 3 -58.03 -20.26 17.67
CA SER A 3 -56.72 -19.74 18.05
C SER A 3 -56.26 -18.66 17.06
N PRO A 4 -55.58 -17.59 17.53
CA PRO A 4 -55.02 -16.59 16.65
C PRO A 4 -54.02 -17.23 15.67
N PRO A 5 -53.93 -16.72 14.42
CA PRO A 5 -52.95 -17.21 13.46
C PRO A 5 -51.53 -17.06 14.00
N SER A 6 -50.68 -18.04 13.73
CA SER A 6 -49.25 -17.96 14.07
C SER A 6 -48.60 -16.76 13.36
N PRO A 7 -47.68 -16.03 14.01
CA PRO A 7 -46.95 -14.95 13.36
C PRO A 7 -46.15 -15.49 12.17
N PRO A 8 -45.95 -14.67 11.12
CA PRO A 8 -45.17 -15.09 9.96
C PRO A 8 -43.73 -15.44 10.39
N PRO A 9 -43.08 -16.41 9.71
CA PRO A 9 -41.68 -16.74 9.98
C PRO A 9 -40.81 -15.50 9.79
N SER A 10 -39.88 -15.27 10.71
CA SER A 10 -38.94 -14.16 10.63
C SER A 10 -38.07 -14.28 9.38
N PRO A 11 -37.72 -13.16 8.71
CA PRO A 11 -36.79 -13.20 7.58
C PRO A 11 -35.44 -13.78 8.02
N PRO A 12 -34.73 -14.48 7.12
CA PRO A 12 -33.41 -15.02 7.42
C PRO A 12 -32.42 -13.91 7.78
N PRO A 13 -31.44 -14.18 8.66
CA PRO A 13 -30.43 -13.20 9.02
C PRO A 13 -29.60 -12.78 7.80
N PRO A 14 -29.08 -11.53 7.77
CA PRO A 14 -28.24 -11.06 6.68
C PRO A 14 -26.98 -11.93 6.53
N PRO A 15 -26.41 -12.04 5.32
CA PRO A 15 -25.13 -12.70 5.10
C PRO A 15 -24.03 -12.07 5.95
N SER A 16 -23.18 -12.89 6.56
CA SER A 16 -22.01 -12.41 7.29
C SER A 16 -21.01 -11.71 6.34
N PRO A 17 -20.34 -10.64 6.79
CA PRO A 17 -19.30 -9.99 5.99
C PRO A 17 -18.11 -10.93 5.75
N PRO A 18 -17.38 -10.76 4.63
CA PRO A 18 -16.19 -11.56 4.34
C PRO A 18 -15.10 -11.30 5.37
N SER A 19 -14.44 -12.36 5.84
CA SER A 19 -13.35 -12.31 6.83
C SER A 19 -12.14 -13.13 6.37
N LEU A 20 -10.98 -12.74 6.86
CA LEU A 20 -9.68 -13.37 6.61
C LEU A 20 -9.01 -13.69 7.96
N THR A 21 -8.08 -14.64 7.97
CA THR A 21 -7.31 -14.99 9.15
C THR A 21 -5.85 -14.62 8.96
N LEU A 22 -5.37 -13.67 9.76
CA LEU A 22 -3.95 -13.34 9.88
C LEU A 22 -3.33 -14.25 10.95
N GLN A 23 -2.04 -14.53 10.84
CA GLN A 23 -1.31 -15.32 11.82
C GLN A 23 -0.24 -14.46 12.49
N LEU A 24 -0.46 -14.15 13.76
CA LEU A 24 0.52 -13.51 14.62
C LEU A 24 1.36 -14.60 15.30
N THR A 25 2.67 -14.56 15.08
CA THR A 25 3.64 -15.38 15.80
C THR A 25 4.44 -14.47 16.71
N LEU A 26 4.42 -14.75 18.01
CA LEU A 26 5.14 -14.00 19.04
C LEU A 26 6.07 -14.94 19.79
N LEU A 27 7.35 -14.66 19.78
CA LEU A 27 8.32 -15.24 20.71
C LEU A 27 8.46 -14.27 21.88
N THR A 28 8.06 -14.70 23.08
CA THR A 28 8.24 -13.90 24.29
C THR A 28 9.69 -13.87 24.75
N ASP A 29 10.05 -12.85 25.50
CA ASP A 29 11.36 -12.64 26.10
C ASP A 29 11.39 -13.27 27.53
N ARG A 30 12.15 -12.72 28.49
CA ARG A 30 12.11 -13.22 29.89
C ARG A 30 10.92 -12.68 30.68
N TYR A 31 10.25 -11.61 30.23
CA TYR A 31 9.16 -10.92 30.92
C TYR A 31 7.87 -10.88 30.06
N PRO A 32 7.28 -12.05 29.76
CA PRO A 32 6.12 -12.15 28.87
C PRO A 32 4.88 -11.38 29.34
N GLU A 33 4.74 -11.16 30.66
CA GLU A 33 3.61 -10.44 31.26
C GLU A 33 3.54 -8.96 30.87
N GLU A 34 4.61 -8.40 30.34
CA GLU A 34 4.72 -6.99 29.96
C GLU A 34 4.26 -6.76 28.52
N THR A 35 4.16 -7.84 27.73
CA THR A 35 3.82 -7.77 26.31
C THR A 35 2.32 -7.87 26.07
N THR A 36 1.75 -6.88 25.39
CA THR A 36 0.37 -6.91 24.87
C THR A 36 0.36 -6.60 23.37
N VAL A 37 -0.44 -7.31 22.60
CA VAL A 37 -0.61 -7.05 21.16
C VAL A 37 -2.06 -6.70 20.87
N THR A 38 -2.28 -5.57 20.19
CA THR A 38 -3.60 -5.11 19.77
C THR A 38 -3.62 -4.96 18.25
N LEU A 39 -4.70 -5.41 17.61
CA LEU A 39 -4.97 -5.21 16.20
C LEU A 39 -6.36 -4.56 16.06
N GLU A 40 -6.43 -3.38 15.48
CA GLU A 40 -7.67 -2.63 15.29
C GLU A 40 -7.86 -2.20 13.84
N GLY A 41 -9.11 -2.08 13.38
CA GLY A 41 -9.44 -1.53 12.07
C GLY A 41 -10.43 -2.37 11.27
N GLY A 42 -10.41 -2.25 9.95
CA GLY A 42 -11.28 -2.99 9.04
C GLY A 42 -12.68 -2.38 8.85
N THR A 43 -13.42 -2.96 7.90
CA THR A 43 -14.82 -2.59 7.61
C THR A 43 -15.71 -3.85 7.55
N PRO A 44 -16.56 -4.12 8.56
CA PRO A 44 -16.79 -3.34 9.78
C PRO A 44 -15.60 -3.32 10.73
N SER A 45 -15.46 -2.29 11.56
CA SER A 45 -14.32 -2.16 12.49
C SER A 45 -14.28 -3.27 13.53
N VAL A 46 -13.10 -3.84 13.76
CA VAL A 46 -12.80 -4.83 14.81
C VAL A 46 -11.64 -4.32 15.68
N SER A 47 -11.61 -4.75 16.94
CA SER A 47 -10.46 -4.60 17.85
C SER A 47 -10.20 -5.95 18.52
N LEU A 48 -8.98 -6.46 18.37
CA LEU A 48 -8.52 -7.75 18.88
C LEU A 48 -7.31 -7.53 19.77
N THR A 49 -7.37 -7.99 21.02
CA THR A 49 -6.25 -7.89 21.96
C THR A 49 -5.77 -9.28 22.34
N SER A 50 -4.46 -9.46 22.39
CA SER A 50 -3.76 -10.68 22.82
C SER A 50 -2.74 -10.35 23.90
N GLY A 51 -2.58 -11.26 24.85
CA GLY A 51 -1.78 -11.03 26.05
C GLY A 51 -2.60 -10.45 27.21
N PRO A 52 -1.97 -10.14 28.34
CA PRO A 52 -0.55 -10.36 28.63
C PRO A 52 -0.19 -11.85 28.59
N PHE A 53 1.07 -12.16 28.23
CA PHE A 53 1.54 -13.53 28.13
C PHE A 53 2.13 -13.99 29.47
N ILE A 54 2.31 -15.30 29.65
CA ILE A 54 2.68 -15.85 30.97
C ILE A 54 3.88 -16.80 30.94
N ARG A 55 4.31 -17.24 29.75
CA ARG A 55 5.44 -18.15 29.61
C ARG A 55 6.60 -17.42 28.94
N PRO A 56 7.77 -17.35 29.59
CA PRO A 56 8.94 -16.72 29.00
C PRO A 56 9.50 -17.60 27.89
N SER A 57 10.23 -16.98 26.95
CA SER A 57 10.95 -17.66 25.86
C SER A 57 10.09 -18.68 25.10
N THR A 58 8.80 -18.37 24.93
CA THR A 58 7.79 -19.26 24.37
C THR A 58 7.23 -18.67 23.09
N VAL A 59 7.06 -19.53 22.08
CA VAL A 59 6.39 -19.14 20.84
C VAL A 59 4.89 -19.31 21.00
N TYR A 60 4.16 -18.21 20.84
CA TYR A 60 2.71 -18.15 20.72
C TYR A 60 2.34 -17.95 19.25
N THR A 61 1.40 -18.74 18.77
CA THR A 61 0.82 -18.60 17.42
C THR A 61 -0.66 -18.31 17.57
N ILE A 62 -1.08 -17.13 17.12
CA ILE A 62 -2.38 -16.54 17.43
C ILE A 62 -3.07 -16.23 16.10
N PRO A 63 -4.16 -16.94 15.76
CA PRO A 63 -4.98 -16.58 14.60
C PRO A 63 -5.82 -15.35 14.92
N LEU A 64 -5.76 -14.33 14.06
CA LEU A 64 -6.53 -13.10 14.17
C LEU A 64 -7.54 -13.02 13.01
N ASN A 65 -8.83 -13.17 13.32
CA ASN A 65 -9.90 -13.11 12.34
C ASN A 65 -10.37 -11.66 12.16
N VAL A 66 -10.14 -11.10 10.98
CA VAL A 66 -10.43 -9.71 10.66
C VAL A 66 -11.28 -9.60 9.39
N PRO A 67 -12.02 -8.49 9.18
CA PRO A 67 -12.68 -8.21 7.92
C PRO A 67 -11.71 -8.31 6.71
N ALA A 68 -12.23 -8.76 5.57
CA ALA A 68 -11.37 -8.94 4.38
C ALA A 68 -10.83 -7.63 3.79
N THR A 69 -11.40 -6.49 4.17
CA THR A 69 -11.07 -5.16 3.65
C THR A 69 -10.96 -4.13 4.76
N GLY A 70 -10.11 -3.13 4.52
CA GLY A 70 -9.98 -1.95 5.36
C GLY A 70 -8.56 -1.71 5.85
N ASP A 71 -8.39 -0.61 6.56
CA ASP A 71 -7.12 -0.21 7.15
C ASP A 71 -7.02 -0.75 8.57
N TYR A 72 -5.83 -1.23 8.91
CA TYR A 72 -5.52 -1.88 10.18
C TYR A 72 -4.30 -1.25 10.84
N VAL A 73 -4.31 -1.26 12.16
CA VAL A 73 -3.21 -0.85 13.03
C VAL A 73 -2.87 -2.03 13.93
N LEU A 74 -1.67 -2.58 13.74
CA LEU A 74 -1.06 -3.51 14.68
C LEU A 74 -0.21 -2.71 15.66
N MET A 75 -0.43 -2.90 16.95
CA MET A 75 0.36 -2.31 18.02
C MET A 75 0.85 -3.41 18.95
N VAL A 76 2.16 -3.48 19.14
CA VAL A 76 2.82 -4.32 20.14
C VAL A 76 3.32 -3.40 21.24
N LEU A 77 2.86 -3.62 22.46
CA LEU A 77 3.20 -2.82 23.63
C LEU A 77 4.03 -3.66 24.59
N ASP A 78 5.06 -3.03 25.15
CA ASP A 78 5.83 -3.50 26.29
C ASP A 78 5.72 -2.49 27.44
N SER A 79 5.20 -2.91 28.59
CA SER A 79 4.95 -2.00 29.70
C SER A 79 6.19 -1.62 30.50
N ALA A 80 7.25 -2.44 30.51
CA ALA A 80 8.53 -2.09 31.14
C ALA A 80 9.34 -1.09 30.30
N SER A 81 9.01 -1.01 29.01
CA SER A 81 9.66 -0.16 28.03
C SER A 81 11.12 -0.56 27.76
N ASP A 82 11.47 -1.83 27.93
CA ASP A 82 12.75 -2.39 27.47
C ASP A 82 12.59 -3.16 26.15
N GLY A 83 11.34 -3.51 25.80
CA GLY A 83 10.96 -4.16 24.57
C GLY A 83 11.21 -5.66 24.59
N LEU A 84 10.86 -6.33 23.48
CA LEU A 84 10.95 -7.79 23.42
C LEU A 84 12.38 -8.33 23.27
N CYS A 85 13.35 -7.51 22.87
CA CYS A 85 14.69 -7.95 22.58
C CYS A 85 15.75 -7.17 23.34
N CYS A 86 16.68 -7.92 23.93
CA CYS A 86 18.06 -8.08 23.47
C CYS A 86 18.95 -8.34 24.69
N ASP A 87 18.86 -7.45 25.67
CA ASP A 87 19.55 -7.57 26.95
C ASP A 87 18.72 -8.41 27.95
N PHE A 88 17.39 -8.30 27.85
CA PHE A 88 16.44 -8.96 28.76
C PHE A 88 15.81 -10.24 28.19
N GLY A 89 16.08 -10.57 26.92
CA GLY A 89 15.62 -11.79 26.28
C GLY A 89 15.69 -11.69 24.77
N GLN A 90 15.46 -12.81 24.08
CA GLN A 90 15.41 -12.85 22.62
C GLN A 90 13.96 -13.06 22.16
N GLY A 91 13.12 -12.07 22.40
CA GLY A 91 11.75 -12.02 21.92
C GLY A 91 11.63 -11.34 20.55
N SER A 92 10.54 -11.64 19.85
CA SER A 92 10.20 -11.04 18.55
C SER A 92 8.76 -11.32 18.18
N TYR A 93 8.20 -10.59 17.23
CA TYR A 93 6.88 -10.86 16.67
C TYR A 93 6.89 -10.81 15.14
N SER A 94 5.94 -11.51 14.53
CA SER A 94 5.67 -11.46 13.09
C SER A 94 4.18 -11.67 12.82
N LEU A 95 3.60 -10.79 12.01
CA LEU A 95 2.24 -10.91 11.49
C LEU A 95 2.31 -11.32 10.02
N THR A 96 1.65 -12.43 9.68
CA THR A 96 1.68 -12.99 8.32
C THR A 96 0.28 -13.28 7.79
N PHE A 97 0.15 -13.28 6.46
CA PHE A 97 -1.05 -13.69 5.73
C PHE A 97 -0.65 -14.48 4.50
N ASN A 98 -1.12 -15.73 4.39
CA ASN A 98 -0.77 -16.64 3.28
C ASN A 98 0.75 -16.72 3.00
N GLY A 99 1.57 -16.72 4.07
CA GLY A 99 3.03 -16.76 3.97
C GLY A 99 3.72 -15.43 3.65
N ILE A 100 2.95 -14.36 3.37
CA ILE A 100 3.49 -13.01 3.19
C ILE A 100 3.59 -12.36 4.57
N THR A 101 4.77 -11.84 4.91
CA THR A 101 4.97 -11.07 6.14
C THR A 101 4.44 -9.65 5.95
N ILE A 102 3.52 -9.25 6.82
CA ILE A 102 2.91 -7.91 6.85
C ILE A 102 3.71 -7.00 7.77
N ALA A 103 4.06 -7.51 8.96
CA ALA A 103 4.81 -6.79 9.98
C ALA A 103 5.72 -7.77 10.73
N SER A 104 6.86 -7.28 11.21
CA SER A 104 7.74 -8.04 12.09
C SER A 104 8.61 -7.09 12.89
N GLY A 105 8.87 -7.41 14.15
CA GLY A 105 9.62 -6.55 15.03
C GLY A 105 10.04 -7.27 16.32
N GLY A 106 10.50 -6.48 17.27
CA GLY A 106 10.98 -6.97 18.56
C GLY A 106 12.01 -6.04 19.21
N LYS A 107 12.63 -5.16 18.42
CA LYS A 107 13.54 -4.11 18.90
C LYS A 107 12.80 -2.78 18.94
N PHE A 108 12.13 -2.52 20.05
CA PHE A 108 11.47 -1.25 20.35
C PHE A 108 11.63 -0.96 21.83
N PHE A 109 11.26 0.24 22.28
CA PHE A 109 11.31 0.61 23.70
C PHE A 109 9.97 0.27 24.36
N SER A 110 8.98 1.16 24.26
CA SER A 110 7.64 0.92 24.82
C SER A 110 6.66 0.27 23.84
N SER A 111 6.73 0.59 22.54
CA SER A 111 5.81 0.01 21.56
C SER A 111 6.36 0.00 20.14
N ASP A 112 5.78 -0.87 19.32
CA ASP A 112 5.95 -0.91 17.88
C ASP A 112 4.58 -0.90 17.20
N THR A 113 4.37 0.03 16.27
CA THR A 113 3.08 0.26 15.62
C THR A 113 3.23 0.18 14.10
N THR A 114 2.49 -0.72 13.48
CA THR A 114 2.49 -0.92 12.02
C THR A 114 1.10 -0.71 11.44
N PHE A 115 1.03 0.12 10.39
CA PHE A 115 -0.19 0.36 9.62
C PHE A 115 -0.16 -0.47 8.35
N PHE A 116 -1.28 -1.11 8.02
CA PHE A 116 -1.42 -1.86 6.77
C PHE A 116 -2.87 -1.90 6.30
N SER A 117 -3.09 -2.15 5.01
CA SER A 117 -4.42 -2.21 4.41
C SER A 117 -4.68 -3.59 3.79
N LEU A 118 -5.90 -4.09 3.93
CA LEU A 118 -6.38 -5.28 3.22
C LEU A 118 -7.35 -4.88 2.08
N PRO A 119 -7.27 -5.54 0.91
CA PRO A 119 -6.29 -6.58 0.56
C PRO A 119 -4.87 -6.01 0.42
N LEU A 120 -3.87 -6.82 0.77
CA LEU A 120 -2.47 -6.39 0.70
C LEU A 120 -2.12 -6.00 -0.75
N PRO A 121 -1.44 -4.87 -0.99
CA PRO A 121 -0.90 -4.58 -2.30
C PRO A 121 0.09 -5.69 -2.66
N GLN A 122 -0.01 -6.25 -3.85
CA GLN A 122 0.92 -7.26 -4.38
C GLN A 122 2.29 -6.61 -4.68
N SER A 123 2.96 -6.11 -3.65
CA SER A 123 4.19 -5.32 -3.77
C SER A 123 5.41 -6.25 -3.84
N SER A 124 5.46 -7.11 -4.86
CA SER A 124 6.70 -7.82 -5.25
C SER A 124 6.63 -8.63 -6.56
N VAL A 125 5.63 -8.46 -7.44
CA VAL A 125 5.84 -8.90 -8.84
C VAL A 125 6.60 -7.76 -9.52
N PRO A 126 7.90 -7.91 -9.88
CA PRO A 126 8.53 -6.95 -10.77
C PRO A 126 7.67 -6.90 -12.02
N ALA A 127 7.21 -5.70 -12.41
CA ALA A 127 6.55 -5.55 -13.69
C ALA A 127 7.47 -6.21 -14.75
N PRO A 128 6.93 -7.03 -15.68
CA PRO A 128 7.74 -7.53 -16.76
C PRO A 128 8.46 -6.34 -17.41
N PRO A 129 9.75 -6.47 -17.76
CA PRO A 129 10.47 -5.38 -18.39
C PRO A 129 9.65 -4.90 -19.60
N PRO A 130 9.60 -3.57 -19.87
CA PRO A 130 8.93 -3.07 -21.05
C PRO A 130 9.50 -3.81 -22.29
N PRO A 131 8.65 -4.17 -23.27
CA PRO A 131 9.16 -4.76 -24.51
C PRO A 131 10.22 -3.83 -25.12
N PRO A 132 11.27 -4.39 -25.75
CA PRO A 132 12.25 -3.55 -26.42
C PRO A 132 11.55 -2.66 -27.46
N PRO A 133 12.05 -1.43 -27.69
CA PRO A 133 11.51 -0.59 -28.74
C PRO A 133 11.55 -1.35 -30.08
N PRO A 134 10.52 -1.22 -30.94
CA PRO A 134 10.56 -1.83 -32.26
C PRO A 134 11.80 -1.33 -33.02
N SER A 135 12.50 -2.26 -33.68
CA SER A 135 13.64 -1.92 -34.52
C SER A 135 13.24 -0.87 -35.56
N PRO A 136 14.10 0.11 -35.89
CA PRO A 136 13.80 1.07 -36.94
C PRO A 136 13.53 0.33 -38.25
N PRO A 137 12.58 0.80 -39.06
CA PRO A 137 12.33 0.21 -40.38
C PRO A 137 13.63 0.26 -41.21
N PRO A 138 13.87 -0.74 -42.09
CA PRO A 138 15.01 -0.68 -42.99
C PRO A 138 14.96 0.61 -43.83
N PRO A 139 16.11 1.21 -44.14
CA PRO A 139 16.13 2.43 -44.95
C PRO A 139 15.42 2.19 -46.27
N SER A 140 14.47 3.07 -46.60
CA SER A 140 13.77 3.03 -47.89
C SER A 140 14.77 3.01 -49.04
N PRO A 141 14.53 2.25 -50.12
CA PRO A 141 15.36 2.30 -51.31
C PRO A 141 15.46 3.74 -51.80
N ARG A 142 16.69 4.26 -51.91
CA ARG A 142 16.90 5.62 -52.44
C ARG A 142 16.52 5.60 -53.91
N LEU A 143 15.41 6.25 -54.27
CA LEU A 143 15.05 6.45 -55.65
C LEU A 143 16.16 7.25 -56.37
N PRO A 144 16.46 6.95 -57.64
CA PRO A 144 17.41 7.75 -58.41
C PRO A 144 16.92 9.21 -58.50
N PRO A 145 17.84 10.18 -58.56
CA PRO A 145 17.47 11.58 -58.67
C PRO A 145 16.64 11.82 -59.94
N PRO A 146 15.55 12.60 -59.87
CA PRO A 146 14.80 12.97 -61.06
C PRO A 146 15.66 13.85 -61.99
N PRO A 147 15.45 13.78 -63.31
CA PRO A 147 16.13 14.67 -64.25
C PRO A 147 15.75 16.13 -63.98
N SER A 148 16.74 17.03 -64.06
CA SER A 148 16.58 18.46 -63.82
C SER A 148 15.60 19.09 -64.81
N LEU A 149 14.49 19.64 -64.31
CA LEU A 149 13.54 20.42 -65.11
C LEU A 149 14.09 21.83 -65.40
N PRO A 150 13.82 22.40 -66.60
CA PRO A 150 14.27 23.74 -66.96
C PRO A 150 13.55 24.83 -66.16
N SER A 151 14.29 25.86 -65.75
CA SER A 151 13.79 27.00 -64.99
C SER A 151 12.83 27.87 -65.81
N LEU A 152 11.58 27.96 -65.36
CA LEU A 152 10.63 28.96 -65.85
C LEU A 152 10.81 30.29 -65.09
N PRO A 153 10.65 31.45 -65.77
CA PRO A 153 10.83 32.76 -65.16
C PRO A 153 9.70 33.11 -64.17
N VAL A 154 10.11 33.63 -63.01
CA VAL A 154 9.25 34.12 -61.93
C VAL A 154 8.59 35.47 -62.30
N PRO A 155 7.28 35.63 -62.09
CA PRO A 155 6.68 36.95 -61.96
C PRO A 155 6.78 37.43 -60.50
N LEU A 156 7.19 38.69 -60.39
CA LEU A 156 7.39 39.49 -59.18
C LEU A 156 6.06 39.94 -58.55
N THR A 157 6.20 40.49 -57.34
CA THR A 157 5.30 41.44 -56.64
C THR A 157 4.06 40.81 -55.99
N SER A 158 3.66 41.08 -54.75
CA SER A 158 4.04 42.01 -53.67
C SER A 158 3.20 41.59 -52.46
N SER A 159 3.77 41.51 -51.25
CA SER A 159 2.96 41.46 -50.02
C SER A 159 3.65 42.24 -48.91
N PRO A 160 3.01 43.28 -48.34
CA PRO A 160 3.63 44.12 -47.33
C PRO A 160 3.25 43.73 -45.90
N SER A 161 4.23 44.01 -45.03
CA SER A 161 4.13 44.52 -43.65
C SER A 161 3.46 43.70 -42.53
N ALA A 162 4.35 43.24 -41.64
CA ALA A 162 4.34 43.20 -40.17
C ALA A 162 3.58 44.37 -39.47
N PRO A 163 3.47 44.49 -38.12
CA PRO A 163 4.27 43.87 -37.04
C PRO A 163 3.45 43.44 -35.79
N VAL A 164 4.05 42.77 -34.80
CA VAL A 164 4.48 43.27 -33.46
C VAL A 164 4.13 42.09 -32.53
N GLY A 165 4.85 41.65 -31.51
CA GLY A 165 6.02 42.12 -30.79
C GLY A 165 6.15 41.20 -29.56
N ALA A 166 7.38 40.94 -29.18
CA ALA A 166 7.77 39.99 -28.15
C ALA A 166 7.31 40.37 -26.74
N SER A 167 7.09 39.35 -25.92
CA SER A 167 7.01 39.46 -24.45
C SER A 167 7.75 38.28 -23.84
N PRO A 168 8.69 38.53 -22.92
CA PRO A 168 8.83 37.66 -21.78
C PRO A 168 8.91 38.42 -20.44
N SER A 169 8.28 37.80 -19.43
CA SER A 169 8.47 37.96 -17.98
C SER A 169 9.94 37.75 -17.57
N PRO A 170 10.46 38.23 -16.41
CA PRO A 170 10.06 37.73 -15.08
C PRO A 170 10.09 38.75 -13.90
N SER A 171 9.46 38.35 -12.78
CA SER A 171 9.51 38.94 -11.41
C SER A 171 10.78 38.52 -10.62
N PRO A 172 10.91 38.78 -9.29
CA PRO A 172 10.83 40.01 -8.47
C PRO A 172 12.19 40.24 -7.71
N PRO A 173 12.29 41.14 -6.70
CA PRO A 173 12.19 40.67 -5.30
C PRO A 173 11.60 41.66 -4.26
N SER A 174 11.23 41.09 -3.11
CA SER A 174 10.79 41.73 -1.86
C SER A 174 11.90 42.48 -1.12
N LEU A 175 11.54 43.56 -0.41
CA LEU A 175 11.86 43.84 1.00
C LEU A 175 11.59 45.33 1.31
N THR A 176 10.72 45.57 2.28
CA THR A 176 10.57 46.86 2.95
C THR A 176 10.99 46.71 4.41
N PRO A 177 11.46 47.81 5.03
CA PRO A 177 12.18 47.82 6.31
C PRO A 177 11.32 47.58 7.55
#